data_AF-A0A920ABZ1-F1
#
_entry.id   AF-A0A920ABZ1-F1
#
_cell.length_a   1.000
_cell.length_b   1.000
_cell.length_c   1.000
_cell.angle_alpha   90.00
_cell.angle_beta   90.00
_cell.angle_gamma   90.00
#
_symmetry.space_group_name_H-M   'P 1'
#
loop_
_entity.id
_entity.type
_entity.pdbx_description
1 polymer ?
#
loop_
_entity_poly.entity_id
_entity_poly.type
_entity_poly.pdbx_seq_one_letter_code
_entity_poly.pdbx_strand_id
1 'polypeptide(L)'
;MMVLACAGSAEITQGETVQISAMGDDTTTDEVDGLVAGEALVWLIADCYGNVFAANATYNAGPEVFTINGITEVSEITEAPSGPLSRN
;
A
#
# COMPACT_ATOMS: atom_id res chain seq x y z
N MET A 1 17.51 -9.68 2.01
CA MET A 1 16.97 -8.68 2.95
C MET A 1 15.93 -7.89 2.18
N MET A 2 14.65 -8.19 2.38
CA MET A 2 13.57 -7.52 1.66
C MET A 2 13.31 -6.18 2.35
N VAL A 3 13.74 -5.09 1.74
CA VAL A 3 13.30 -3.75 2.13
C VAL A 3 12.02 -3.49 1.35
N LEU A 4 10.87 -3.34 2.02
CA LEU A 4 9.69 -2.84 1.32
C LEU A 4 9.98 -1.39 0.90
N ALA A 5 10.02 -1.15 -0.41
CA ALA A 5 10.05 0.19 -0.95
C ALA A 5 8.61 0.73 -1.02
N CYS A 6 8.38 1.96 -0.56
CA CYS A 6 7.07 2.59 -0.68
C CYS A 6 6.81 2.97 -2.13
N ALA A 7 5.80 2.34 -2.75
CA ALA A 7 5.43 2.63 -4.14
C ALA A 7 4.64 3.95 -4.31
N GLY A 8 4.17 4.54 -3.21
CA GLY A 8 3.46 5.81 -3.16
C GLY A 8 2.94 6.13 -1.75
N SER A 9 2.54 7.39 -1.52
CA SER A 9 1.92 7.83 -0.26
C SER A 9 1.05 9.07 -0.48
N ALA A 10 0.06 9.27 0.37
CA ALA A 10 -0.70 10.52 0.45
C ALA A 10 -1.09 10.80 1.91
N GLU A 11 -1.21 12.07 2.27
CA GLU A 11 -1.80 12.48 3.54
C GLU A 11 -3.32 12.50 3.41
N ILE A 12 -4.02 11.85 4.34
CA ILE A 12 -5.48 11.79 4.35
C ILE A 12 -6.02 12.98 5.15
N THR A 13 -6.89 13.77 4.51
CA THR A 13 -7.73 14.76 5.20
C THR A 13 -9.12 14.18 5.40
N GLN A 14 -9.67 14.31 6.61
CA GLN A 14 -10.98 13.75 6.94
C GLN A 14 -12.06 14.27 5.98
N GLY A 15 -12.84 13.35 5.39
CA GLY A 15 -13.94 13.67 4.48
C GLY A 15 -13.53 13.87 3.02
N GLU A 16 -12.23 13.85 2.72
CA GLU A 16 -11.73 14.01 1.35
C GLU A 16 -11.31 12.66 0.75
N THR A 17 -11.45 12.56 -0.58
CA THR A 17 -10.83 11.45 -1.33
C THR A 17 -9.41 11.85 -1.72
N VAL A 18 -8.45 10.99 -1.45
CA VAL A 18 -7.06 11.17 -1.87
C VAL A 18 -6.68 10.15 -2.92
N GLN A 19 -5.70 10.49 -3.75
CA GLN A 19 -5.16 9.59 -4.77
C GLN A 19 -3.69 9.30 -4.46
N ILE A 20 -3.32 8.02 -4.51
CA ILE A 20 -1.93 7.58 -4.41
C ILE A 20 -1.51 7.09 -5.79
N SER A 21 -0.48 7.71 -6.35
CA SER A 21 0.17 7.19 -7.55
C SER A 21 1.14 6.09 -7.13
N ALA A 22 0.83 4.84 -7.49
CA ALA A 22 1.71 3.69 -7.29
C ALA A 22 2.58 3.50 -8.53
N MET A 23 3.90 3.58 -8.36
CA MET A 23 4.84 3.44 -9.47
C MET A 23 5.22 1.98 -9.70
N GLY A 24 5.14 1.55 -10.96
CA GLY A 24 5.54 0.22 -11.40
C GLY A 24 7.03 0.15 -11.73
N ASP A 25 7.53 -1.07 -11.76
CA ASP A 25 8.91 -1.40 -12.10
C ASP A 25 9.28 -1.01 -13.56
N ASP A 26 10.46 -0.42 -13.76
CA ASP A 26 11.01 -0.12 -15.08
C ASP A 26 11.70 -1.34 -15.71
N THR A 27 10.94 -2.08 -16.52
CA THR A 27 11.41 -3.28 -17.24
C THR A 27 12.53 -3.03 -18.27
N THR A 28 12.97 -1.77 -18.47
CA THR A 28 14.11 -1.44 -19.35
C THR A 28 15.46 -1.49 -18.63
N THR A 29 15.46 -1.70 -17.31
CA THR A 29 16.65 -1.87 -16.48
C THR A 29 16.68 -3.26 -15.83
N ASP A 30 17.84 -3.67 -15.29
CA ASP A 30 17.98 -4.96 -14.61
C ASP A 30 17.52 -4.88 -13.14
N GLU A 31 17.33 -3.66 -12.61
CA GLU A 31 16.94 -3.38 -11.25
C GLU A 31 15.41 -3.40 -11.08
N VAL A 32 14.93 -4.02 -9.98
CA VAL A 32 13.52 -3.89 -9.57
C VAL A 32 13.37 -2.66 -8.67
N ASP A 33 12.77 -1.59 -9.19
CA ASP A 33 12.69 -0.29 -8.53
C ASP A 33 11.26 0.23 -8.29
N GLY A 34 10.26 -0.54 -8.72
CA GLY A 34 8.85 -0.28 -8.47
C GLY A 34 8.05 -1.57 -8.19
N LEU A 35 6.72 -1.48 -8.29
CA LEU A 35 5.84 -2.64 -8.16
C LEU A 35 5.85 -3.49 -9.44
N VAL A 36 5.91 -4.80 -9.28
CA VAL A 36 5.77 -5.74 -10.40
C VAL A 36 4.29 -6.08 -10.59
N ALA A 37 3.83 -6.15 -11.84
CA ALA A 37 2.43 -6.46 -12.15
C ALA A 37 2.00 -7.79 -11.53
N GLY A 38 0.86 -7.79 -10.84
CA GLY A 38 0.31 -8.94 -10.13
C GLY A 38 0.77 -9.08 -8.67
N GLU A 39 1.70 -8.24 -8.20
CA GLU A 39 2.08 -8.22 -6.79
C GLU A 39 0.94 -7.70 -5.89
N ALA A 40 0.87 -8.25 -4.68
CA ALA A 40 -0.09 -7.79 -3.68
C ALA A 40 0.25 -6.37 -3.22
N LEU A 41 -0.78 -5.52 -3.09
CA LEU A 41 -0.61 -4.19 -2.50
C LEU A 41 -0.46 -4.33 -0.98
N VAL A 42 0.66 -3.83 -0.44
CA VAL A 42 0.90 -3.76 1.00
C VAL A 42 0.61 -2.35 1.48
N TRP A 43 -0.32 -2.22 2.43
CA TRP A 43 -0.76 -0.92 2.96
C TRP A 43 -0.11 -0.63 4.31
N LEU A 44 0.29 0.62 4.48
CA LEU A 44 0.88 1.14 5.71
C LEU A 44 0.17 2.44 6.10
N ILE A 45 -0.04 2.64 7.40
CA ILE A 45 -0.46 3.92 7.98
C ILE A 45 0.74 4.53 8.68
N ALA A 46 1.06 5.78 8.37
CA ALA A 46 2.04 6.56 9.11
C ALA A 46 1.34 7.65 9.94
N ASP A 47 1.77 7.82 11.19
CA ASP A 47 1.30 8.93 12.03
C ASP A 47 2.26 10.13 12.00
N CYS A 48 1.85 11.25 12.60
CA CYS A 48 2.65 12.48 12.65
C CYS A 48 3.87 12.39 13.59
N TYR A 49 4.03 11.29 14.32
CA TYR A 49 5.17 11.02 15.20
C TYR A 49 6.21 10.11 14.54
N GLY A 50 5.96 9.67 13.31
CA GLY A 50 6.86 8.80 12.55
C GLY A 50 6.67 7.32 12.83
N ASN A 51 5.60 6.92 13.54
CA ASN A 51 5.24 5.51 13.68
C ASN A 51 4.60 5.01 12.38
N VAL A 52 4.89 3.77 12.02
CA VAL A 52 4.34 3.11 10.84
C VAL A 52 3.68 1.80 11.24
N PHE A 53 2.43 1.62 10.83
CA PHE A 53 1.61 0.46 11.17
C PHE A 53 1.20 -0.28 9.90
N ALA A 54 1.17 -1.61 9.96
CA ALA A 54 0.55 -2.40 8.92
C ALA A 54 -0.94 -2.10 8.85
N ALA A 55 -1.52 -2.12 7.66
CA ALA A 55 -2.93 -1.81 7.47
C ALA A 55 -3.62 -2.83 6.56
N ASN A 56 -4.92 -2.99 6.76
CA ASN A 56 -5.80 -3.70 5.86
C ASN A 56 -6.59 -2.67 5.04
N ALA A 57 -6.70 -2.92 3.73
CA ALA A 57 -7.56 -2.15 2.84
C ALA A 57 -8.82 -2.94 2.51
N THR A 58 -9.96 -2.25 2.50
CA THR A 58 -11.21 -2.75 1.91
C THR A 58 -11.37 -2.08 0.56
N TYR A 59 -11.62 -2.89 -0.47
CA TYR A 59 -11.79 -2.42 -1.85
C TYR A 59 -13.27 -2.32 -2.20
N ASN A 60 -13.63 -1.30 -2.98
CA ASN A 60 -14.97 -1.16 -3.57
C ASN A 60 -14.97 -1.64 -5.03
N ALA A 61 -13.93 -1.28 -5.79
CA ALA A 61 -13.82 -1.58 -7.21
C ALA A 61 -12.36 -1.61 -7.68
N GLY A 62 -12.13 -2.22 -8.85
CA GLY A 62 -10.81 -2.30 -9.47
C GLY A 62 -9.98 -3.51 -9.02
N PRO A 63 -8.71 -3.59 -9.43
CA PRO A 63 -7.82 -4.69 -9.08
C PRO A 63 -7.28 -4.54 -7.65
N GLU A 64 -7.17 -5.66 -6.94
CA GLU A 64 -6.60 -5.71 -5.56
C GLU A 64 -5.09 -6.05 -5.55
N VAL A 65 -4.51 -6.20 -6.74
CA VAL A 65 -3.08 -6.40 -7.00
C VAL A 65 -2.59 -5.28 -7.91
N PHE A 66 -1.28 -5.00 -7.87
CA PHE A 66 -0.71 -3.98 -8.73
C PHE A 66 -0.96 -4.31 -10.21
N THR A 67 -1.62 -3.38 -10.90
CA THR A 67 -1.95 -3.49 -12.31
C THR A 67 -1.50 -2.22 -13.00
N ILE A 68 -0.63 -2.34 -14.00
CA ILE A 68 -0.11 -1.18 -14.75
C ILE A 68 -1.29 -0.40 -15.36
N ASN A 69 -1.32 0.91 -15.11
CA ASN A 69 -2.41 1.82 -15.49
C ASN A 69 -3.80 1.44 -14.92
N GLY A 70 -3.84 0.60 -13.88
CA GLY A 70 -5.06 0.26 -13.16
C GLY A 70 -5.49 1.36 -12.17
N ILE A 71 -6.78 1.39 -11.85
CA ILE A 71 -7.33 2.22 -10.78
C ILE A 71 -8.02 1.30 -9.78
N THR A 72 -7.59 1.38 -8.52
CA THR A 72 -8.16 0.64 -7.39
C THR A 72 -8.89 1.62 -6.47
N GLU A 73 -10.18 1.39 -6.25
CA GLU A 73 -10.99 2.19 -5.33
C GLU A 73 -10.94 1.54 -3.94
N VAL A 74 -10.30 2.23 -2.99
CA VAL A 74 -10.20 1.81 -1.59
C VAL A 74 -11.28 2.53 -0.79
N SER A 75 -12.20 1.78 -0.18
CA SER A 75 -13.29 2.33 0.63
C SER A 75 -12.89 2.54 2.08
N GLU A 76 -11.94 1.75 2.59
CA GLU A 76 -11.51 1.81 3.98
C GLU A 76 -10.05 1.36 4.12
N ILE A 77 -9.30 2.03 5.00
CA ILE A 77 -7.98 1.58 5.47
C ILE A 77 -8.03 1.56 7.00
N THR A 78 -7.70 0.42 7.59
CA THR A 78 -7.65 0.24 9.05
C THR A 78 -6.32 -0.33 9.49
N GLU A 79 -5.87 0.05 10.68
CA GLU A 79 -4.69 -0.58 11.28
C GLU A 79 -4.92 -2.09 11.40
N ALA A 80 -4.00 -2.88 10.86
CA ALA A 80 -4.03 -4.32 11.04
C ALA A 80 -3.71 -4.62 12.51
N PRO A 81 -4.39 -5.60 13.15
CA PRO A 81 -4.09 -5.94 14.53
C PRO A 81 -2.60 -6.23 14.67
N SER A 82 -1.94 -5.64 15.67
CA SER A 82 -0.70 -6.24 16.17
C SER A 82 -1.05 -7.69 16.50
N GLY A 83 -0.38 -8.64 15.85
CA GLY A 83 -0.70 -10.06 15.97
C GLY A 83 -0.84 -10.49 17.43
N PRO A 84 -1.60 -11.56 17.74
CA PRO A 84 -1.89 -11.89 19.13
C PRO A 84 -0.59 -12.01 19.94
N LEU A 85 -0.57 -11.37 21.11
CA LEU A 85 0.43 -11.61 22.15
C LEU A 85 0.65 -13.13 22.24
N SER A 86 1.92 -13.53 22.20
CA SER A 86 2.37 -14.93 22.18
C SER A 86 1.46 -15.87 22.97
N ARG A 87 0.99 -16.93 22.33
CA ARG A 87 0.40 -18.06 23.06
C ARG A 87 1.51 -18.74 23.86
N ASN A 88 1.46 -18.59 25.19
CA ASN A 88 2.13 -19.50 26.14
C ASN A 88 1.54 -20.90 26.02
#